data_AF-A0AAD1ZIS6-F1
#
_entry.id   AF-A0AAD1ZIS6-F1
#
_cell.length_a   1.000
_cell.length_b   1.000
_cell.length_c   1.000
_cell.angle_alpha   90.00
_cell.angle_beta   90.00
_cell.angle_gamma   90.00
#
_symmetry.space_group_name_H-M   'P 1'
#
loop_
_entity.id
_entity.type
_entity.pdbx_description
1 polymer ?
#
loop_
_entity_poly.entity_id
_entity_poly.type
_entity_poly.pdbx_seq_one_letter_code
_entity_poly.pdbx_strand_id
1 'polypeptide(L)'
;MLELMMLNDEKQCAEHIMLVDLGRNDVGKITSELLDDLTCWDTLQATLLVGTVKAMELIDRFEVTRRGPYSGGFGEISFMGDMKIALALRTMIFCTGAHYNTIYSYKDANKRQEWIAHIQAGAGIVADSDPHEEQIECQRKATGLVCAIELAESTFVNVHPAKIHNALC
;
A
#
# COMPACT_ATOMS: atom_id res chain seq x y z
N MET A 1 2.69 0.44 -26.72
CA MET A 1 3.79 1.42 -26.80
C MET A 1 4.41 1.67 -25.43
N LEU A 2 3.62 1.98 -24.39
CA LEU A 2 4.11 2.13 -23.00
C LEU A 2 4.62 0.84 -22.35
N GLU A 3 3.99 -0.32 -22.57
CA GLU A 3 4.49 -1.60 -22.03
C GLU A 3 5.89 -1.95 -22.56
N LEU A 4 6.14 -1.71 -23.85
CA LEU A 4 7.45 -1.91 -24.46
C LEU A 4 8.51 -0.94 -23.93
N MET A 5 8.10 0.24 -23.46
CA MET A 5 9.00 1.18 -22.79
C MET A 5 9.37 0.69 -21.38
N MET A 6 8.41 0.13 -20.63
CA MET A 6 8.70 -0.46 -19.31
C MET A 6 9.56 -1.72 -19.39
N LEU A 7 9.34 -2.59 -20.39
CA LEU A 7 10.13 -3.81 -20.57
C LEU A 7 11.59 -3.54 -20.94
N ASN A 8 11.89 -2.35 -21.46
CA ASN A 8 13.25 -1.93 -21.80
C ASN A 8 13.87 -1.00 -20.74
N ASP A 9 13.15 -0.69 -19.67
CA ASP A 9 13.67 0.09 -18.56
C ASP A 9 14.56 -0.81 -17.68
N GLU A 10 15.88 -0.65 -17.82
CA GLU A 10 16.87 -1.44 -17.11
C GLU A 10 16.70 -1.36 -15.59
N LYS A 11 16.27 -0.21 -15.05
CA LYS A 11 16.03 -0.02 -13.61
C LYS A 11 14.86 -0.87 -13.15
N GLN A 12 13.73 -0.78 -13.85
CA GLN A 12 12.52 -1.54 -13.52
C GLN A 12 12.75 -3.05 -13.66
N CYS A 13 13.53 -3.47 -14.66
CA CYS A 13 13.96 -4.85 -14.81
C CYS A 13 14.86 -5.31 -13.65
N ALA A 14 15.82 -4.49 -13.22
CA ALA A 14 16.70 -4.81 -12.10
C ALA A 14 15.92 -4.97 -10.78
N GLU A 15 15.00 -4.05 -10.49
CA GLU A 15 14.09 -4.13 -9.34
C GLU A 15 13.24 -5.40 -9.38
N HIS A 16 12.67 -5.71 -10.55
CA HIS A 16 11.85 -6.90 -10.74
C HIS A 16 12.63 -8.19 -10.51
N ILE A 17 13.82 -8.32 -11.10
CA ILE A 17 14.66 -9.51 -10.96
C ILE A 17 15.06 -9.72 -9.50
N MET A 18 15.47 -8.65 -8.81
CA MET A 18 15.81 -8.70 -7.39
C MET A 18 14.65 -9.22 -6.54
N LEU A 19 13.42 -8.75 -6.78
CA LEU A 19 12.23 -9.22 -6.08
C LEU A 19 11.87 -10.68 -6.41
N VAL A 20 12.05 -11.09 -7.66
CA VAL A 20 11.83 -12.48 -8.07
C VAL A 20 12.81 -13.43 -7.40
N ASP A 21 14.09 -13.08 -7.36
CA ASP A 21 15.11 -13.88 -6.70
C ASP A 21 14.90 -13.93 -5.19
N LEU A 22 14.42 -12.84 -4.59
CA LEU A 22 14.01 -12.83 -3.19
C LEU A 22 12.84 -13.78 -2.93
N GLY A 23 11.78 -13.69 -3.74
CA GLY A 23 10.61 -14.56 -3.63
C GLY A 23 10.96 -16.04 -3.82
N ARG A 24 11.93 -16.35 -4.69
CA ARG A 24 12.45 -17.72 -4.86
C ARG A 24 13.21 -18.24 -3.64
N ASN A 25 13.86 -17.36 -2.89
CA ASN A 25 14.57 -17.71 -1.66
C ASN A 25 13.61 -17.92 -0.49
N ASP A 26 12.55 -17.10 -0.38
CA ASP A 26 11.58 -17.15 0.71
C ASP A 26 10.60 -18.33 0.58
N VAL A 27 10.12 -18.59 -0.65
CA VAL A 27 9.28 -19.74 -0.97
C VAL A 27 9.95 -20.40 -2.16
N GLY A 28 10.59 -21.54 -1.96
CA GLY A 28 11.33 -22.26 -3.01
C GLY A 28 10.47 -22.45 -4.26
N LYS A 29 10.54 -21.49 -5.19
CA LYS A 29 9.82 -21.36 -6.47
C LYS A 29 8.33 -20.91 -6.37
N ILE A 30 7.97 -20.00 -7.28
CA ILE A 30 6.70 -19.25 -7.45
C ILE A 30 5.41 -20.11 -7.52
N THR A 31 5.51 -21.43 -7.50
CA THR A 31 4.45 -22.39 -7.14
C THR A 31 5.14 -23.65 -6.62
N SER A 32 5.03 -23.95 -5.33
CA SER A 32 5.60 -25.15 -4.71
C SER A 32 4.55 -25.88 -3.88
N GLU A 33 4.70 -27.20 -3.77
CA GLU A 33 3.91 -27.99 -2.83
C GLU A 33 4.44 -27.77 -1.42
N LEU A 34 3.52 -27.61 -0.47
CA LEU A 34 3.85 -27.51 0.94
C LEU A 34 4.30 -28.89 1.45
N LEU A 35 5.32 -28.93 2.30
CA LEU A 35 5.73 -30.19 2.95
C LEU A 35 4.59 -30.72 3.82
N ASP A 36 4.46 -32.05 3.91
CA ASP A 36 3.34 -32.72 4.59
C ASP A 36 3.17 -32.30 6.08
N ASP A 37 4.26 -31.89 6.73
CA ASP A 37 4.27 -31.47 8.14
C ASP A 37 4.05 -29.96 8.33
N LEU A 38 3.88 -29.19 7.25
CA LEU A 38 3.73 -27.73 7.30
C LEU A 38 2.31 -27.28 7.00
N THR A 39 1.92 -26.15 7.59
CA THR A 39 0.61 -25.54 7.44
C THR A 39 0.70 -24.19 6.71
N CYS A 40 -0.45 -23.66 6.29
CA CYS A 40 -0.51 -22.33 5.68
C CYS A 40 0.01 -21.21 6.61
N TRP A 41 -0.01 -21.43 7.94
CA TRP A 41 0.55 -20.51 8.92
C TRP A 41 2.08 -20.48 8.90
N ASP A 42 2.72 -21.62 8.64
CA ASP A 42 4.17 -21.70 8.48
C ASP A 42 4.59 -20.98 7.20
N THR A 43 3.81 -21.15 6.12
CA THR A 43 3.98 -20.37 4.88
C THR A 43 3.79 -18.88 5.15
N LEU A 44 2.78 -18.48 5.91
CA LEU A 44 2.58 -17.08 6.29
C LEU A 44 3.79 -16.54 7.07
N GLN A 45 4.28 -17.28 8.06
CA GLN A 45 5.44 -16.87 8.85
C GLN A 45 6.71 -16.76 8.02
N ALA A 46 6.94 -17.69 7.09
CA ALA A 46 8.10 -17.69 6.20
C ALA A 46 8.03 -16.57 5.16
N THR A 47 6.83 -16.25 4.65
CA THR A 47 6.61 -15.20 3.64
C THR A 47 6.47 -13.81 4.23
N LEU A 48 6.24 -13.69 5.55
CA LEU A 48 6.19 -12.42 6.25
C LEU A 48 7.58 -11.78 6.28
N LEU A 49 7.91 -11.06 5.21
CA LEU A 49 9.02 -10.11 5.08
C LEU A 49 10.39 -10.62 5.55
N VAL A 50 10.63 -11.94 5.51
CA VAL A 50 11.92 -12.55 5.94
C VAL A 50 13.07 -12.16 4.99
N GLY A 51 12.77 -11.80 3.74
CA GLY A 51 13.77 -11.42 2.76
C GLY A 51 14.48 -10.07 2.94
N THR A 52 14.04 -9.21 3.87
CA THR A 52 14.56 -7.83 3.95
C THR A 52 14.97 -7.38 5.34
N VAL A 53 15.43 -8.25 6.24
CA VAL A 53 15.79 -7.87 7.62
C VAL A 53 16.68 -6.63 7.69
N LYS A 54 17.73 -6.54 6.86
CA LYS A 54 18.59 -5.35 6.78
C LYS A 54 17.91 -4.12 6.17
N ALA A 55 17.03 -4.30 5.18
CA ALA A 55 16.32 -3.18 4.59
C ALA A 55 15.24 -2.65 5.56
N MET A 56 14.58 -3.53 6.30
CA MET A 56 13.63 -3.18 7.36
C MET A 56 14.31 -2.39 8.48
N GLU A 57 15.52 -2.79 8.90
CA GLU A 57 16.30 -2.00 9.86
C GLU A 57 16.65 -0.60 9.33
N LEU A 58 16.97 -0.49 8.04
CA LEU A 58 17.28 0.79 7.42
C LEU A 58 16.03 1.67 7.34
N ILE A 59 14.90 1.09 6.92
CA ILE A 59 13.58 1.72 6.88
C ILE A 59 13.20 2.24 8.26
N ASP A 60 13.33 1.43 9.32
CA ASP A 60 12.98 1.81 10.69
C ASP A 60 13.82 2.99 11.20
N ARG A 61 15.07 3.13 10.73
CA ARG A 61 15.91 4.30 11.06
C ARG A 61 15.49 5.57 10.33
N PHE A 62 14.95 5.46 9.11
CA PHE A 62 14.62 6.62 8.28
C PHE A 62 13.14 7.02 8.35
N GLU A 63 12.23 6.11 8.70
CA GLU A 63 10.81 6.42 8.85
C GLU A 63 10.51 6.94 10.26
N VAL A 64 9.93 8.13 10.32
CA VAL A 64 9.60 8.82 11.59
C VAL A 64 8.42 8.16 12.30
N THR A 65 7.61 7.37 11.59
CA THR A 65 6.39 6.74 12.10
C THR A 65 6.32 5.28 11.71
N ARG A 66 5.71 4.45 12.56
CA ARG A 66 5.41 3.06 12.21
C ARG A 66 4.49 3.00 10.99
N ARG A 67 4.79 2.10 10.05
CA ARG A 67 4.01 1.84 8.82
C ARG A 67 2.56 1.41 9.06
N GLY A 68 2.24 0.91 10.25
CA GLY A 68 0.92 0.35 10.53
C GLY A 68 0.61 -0.80 9.55
N PRO A 69 -0.55 -0.82 8.87
CA PRO A 69 -0.88 -1.86 7.91
C PRO A 69 -0.17 -1.68 6.55
N TYR A 70 0.48 -0.54 6.28
CA TYR A 70 1.18 -0.33 5.02
C TYR A 70 2.32 -1.34 4.85
N SER A 71 2.41 -1.96 3.67
CA SER A 71 3.35 -3.05 3.35
C SER A 71 3.14 -4.35 4.16
N GLY A 72 2.07 -4.44 4.96
CA GLY A 72 1.63 -5.68 5.59
C GLY A 72 0.79 -6.56 4.65
N GLY A 73 0.28 -7.67 5.19
CA GLY A 73 -0.66 -8.56 4.51
C GLY A 73 -2.08 -8.40 5.04
N PHE A 74 -3.07 -8.35 4.15
CA PHE A 74 -4.50 -8.40 4.47
C PHE A 74 -5.18 -9.47 3.63
N GLY A 75 -6.01 -10.31 4.25
CA GLY A 75 -6.75 -11.34 3.53
C GLY A 75 -7.42 -12.36 4.45
N GLU A 76 -7.60 -13.56 3.93
CA GLU A 76 -8.38 -14.63 4.57
C GLU A 76 -7.57 -15.91 4.75
N ILE A 77 -7.89 -16.63 5.82
CA ILE A 77 -7.44 -18.00 6.08
C ILE A 77 -8.68 -18.83 6.39
N SER A 78 -8.89 -19.87 5.59
CA SER A 78 -10.00 -20.81 5.73
C SER A 78 -9.70 -21.85 6.80
N PHE A 79 -10.74 -22.38 7.43
CA PHE A 79 -10.62 -23.53 8.34
C PHE A 79 -10.12 -24.80 7.65
N MET A 80 -10.21 -24.87 6.32
CA MET A 80 -9.71 -25.99 5.51
C MET A 80 -8.22 -25.87 5.18
N GLY A 81 -7.55 -24.79 5.61
CA GLY A 81 -6.11 -24.56 5.38
C GLY A 81 -5.80 -23.68 4.16
N ASP A 82 -6.81 -23.31 3.35
CA ASP A 82 -6.60 -22.36 2.26
C ASP A 82 -6.26 -20.97 2.80
N MET A 83 -5.31 -20.28 2.18
CA MET A 83 -4.91 -18.93 2.55
C MET A 83 -4.79 -18.03 1.33
N LYS A 84 -5.33 -16.82 1.42
CA LYS A 84 -5.15 -15.76 0.43
C LYS A 84 -4.86 -14.46 1.14
N ILE A 85 -3.64 -13.94 0.97
CA ILE A 85 -3.20 -12.68 1.56
C ILE A 85 -2.73 -11.76 0.44
N ALA A 86 -3.21 -10.52 0.44
CA ALA A 86 -2.78 -9.47 -0.46
C ALA A 86 -1.92 -8.44 0.29
N LEU A 87 -0.96 -7.82 -0.40
CA LEU A 87 -0.13 -6.76 0.16
C LEU A 87 -0.88 -5.42 0.22
N ALA A 88 -0.85 -4.77 1.37
CA ALA A 88 -1.50 -3.48 1.62
C ALA A 88 -0.62 -2.29 1.16
N LEU A 89 -0.44 -2.13 -0.15
CA LEU A 89 0.40 -1.06 -0.74
C LEU A 89 -0.40 0.14 -1.27
N ARG A 90 -1.63 -0.09 -1.75
CA ARG A 90 -2.54 0.95 -2.25
C ARG A 90 -3.81 0.96 -1.41
N THR A 91 -3.62 1.19 -0.12
CA THR A 91 -4.68 1.10 0.87
C THR A 91 -4.81 2.43 1.59
N MET A 92 -6.04 2.89 1.78
CA MET A 92 -6.36 4.07 2.59
C MET A 92 -6.83 3.61 3.96
N ILE A 93 -6.34 4.26 5.01
CA ILE A 93 -6.69 3.93 6.39
C ILE A 93 -7.48 5.08 6.99
N PHE A 94 -8.69 4.78 7.46
CA PHE A 94 -9.52 5.69 8.24
C PHE A 94 -9.49 5.24 9.70
N CYS A 95 -8.83 6.02 10.56
CA CYS A 95 -8.76 5.70 11.98
C CYS A 95 -10.10 5.98 12.65
N THR A 96 -10.74 4.97 13.26
CA THR A 96 -12.04 5.10 13.93
C THR A 96 -11.95 5.33 15.45
N GLY A 97 -10.73 5.37 16.01
CA GLY A 97 -10.51 5.50 17.45
C GLY A 97 -10.92 6.86 18.03
N ALA A 98 -11.15 6.92 19.34
CA ALA A 98 -11.52 8.13 20.09
C ALA A 98 -10.36 9.13 20.23
N HIS A 99 -9.81 9.61 19.12
CA HIS A 99 -9.23 10.95 19.14
C HIS A 99 -10.41 11.93 19.23
N TYR A 100 -10.21 13.08 19.88
CA TYR A 100 -11.16 14.20 19.88
C TYR A 100 -11.53 14.71 18.47
N ASN A 101 -10.94 14.11 17.42
CA ASN A 101 -11.18 14.35 16.02
C ASN A 101 -11.87 13.19 15.28
N THR A 102 -12.37 12.13 15.93
CA THR A 102 -13.01 11.01 15.22
C THR A 102 -14.26 10.40 15.88
N ILE A 103 -15.37 10.55 15.14
CA ILE A 103 -16.28 9.49 14.65
C ILE A 103 -17.55 9.09 15.43
N TYR A 104 -17.72 9.33 16.73
CA TYR A 104 -19.08 9.26 17.34
C TYR A 104 -19.29 10.29 18.44
N SER A 105 -19.72 11.49 18.05
CA SER A 105 -20.49 12.37 18.94
C SER A 105 -21.90 12.46 18.39
N TYR A 106 -22.82 11.68 18.96
CA TYR A 106 -24.27 11.77 18.71
C TYR A 106 -24.88 13.09 19.23
N LYS A 107 -24.08 14.14 19.44
CA LYS A 107 -24.54 15.38 20.08
C LYS A 107 -24.93 16.49 19.10
N ASP A 108 -24.50 16.45 17.83
CA ASP A 108 -24.81 17.52 16.87
C ASP A 108 -24.98 16.97 15.44
N ALA A 109 -26.20 17.02 14.92
CA ALA A 109 -26.53 16.60 13.55
C ALA A 109 -26.02 17.57 12.46
N ASN A 110 -25.58 18.77 12.84
CA ASN A 110 -25.24 19.87 11.92
C ASN A 110 -23.73 20.14 11.77
N LYS A 111 -22.84 19.39 12.43
CA LYS A 111 -21.38 19.49 12.21
C LYS A 111 -20.86 18.21 11.57
N ARG A 112 -20.66 18.25 10.24
CA ARG A 112 -19.87 17.24 9.54
C ARG A 112 -18.41 17.43 9.99
N GLN A 113 -17.87 16.49 10.77
CA GLN A 113 -16.44 16.48 11.09
C GLN A 113 -15.66 15.90 9.90
N GLU A 114 -14.48 16.45 9.65
CA GLU A 114 -13.60 16.06 8.56
C GLU A 114 -12.96 14.69 8.87
N TRP A 115 -13.06 13.75 7.93
CA TRP A 115 -12.39 12.45 8.05
C TRP A 115 -10.92 12.61 7.65
N ILE A 116 -10.00 12.14 8.47
CA ILE A 116 -8.58 12.09 8.11
C ILE A 116 -8.28 10.72 7.49
N ALA A 117 -7.99 10.72 6.18
CA ALA A 117 -7.51 9.55 5.47
C ALA A 117 -5.98 9.51 5.50
N HIS A 118 -5.41 8.42 6.00
CA HIS A 118 -3.96 8.18 5.92
C HIS A 118 -3.64 7.37 4.67
N ILE A 119 -2.81 7.94 3.80
CA ILE A 119 -2.31 7.33 2.57
C ILE A 119 -0.80 7.25 2.67
N GLN A 120 -0.25 6.05 2.51
CA GLN A 120 1.19 5.82 2.47
C GLN A 120 1.57 5.18 1.14
N ALA A 121 2.65 5.68 0.55
CA ALA A 121 3.23 5.18 -0.70
C ALA A 121 4.76 5.22 -0.60
N GLY A 122 5.42 4.41 -1.41
CA GLY A 122 6.87 4.23 -1.38
C GLY A 122 7.38 3.74 -2.72
N ALA A 123 8.70 3.79 -2.90
CA ALA A 123 9.42 3.35 -4.09
C ALA A 123 10.55 2.40 -3.70
N GLY A 124 10.91 1.51 -4.63
CA GLY A 124 12.10 0.68 -4.50
C GLY A 124 13.33 1.53 -4.79
N ILE A 125 14.31 1.51 -3.89
CA ILE A 125 15.55 2.26 -4.09
C ILE A 125 16.63 1.28 -4.51
N VAL A 126 17.19 1.49 -5.71
CA VAL A 126 18.36 0.77 -6.23
C VAL A 126 19.56 1.72 -6.31
N ALA A 127 20.74 1.17 -6.60
CA ALA A 127 21.99 1.95 -6.62
C ALA A 127 21.93 3.17 -7.56
N ASP A 128 21.22 3.03 -8.68
CA ASP A 128 21.12 4.04 -9.73
C ASP A 128 19.83 4.88 -9.64
N SER A 129 19.11 4.80 -8.52
CA SER A 129 17.89 5.58 -8.28
C SER A 129 18.18 7.08 -8.19
N ASP A 130 17.40 7.89 -8.88
CA ASP A 130 17.39 9.34 -8.74
C ASP A 130 16.34 9.79 -7.71
N PRO A 131 16.72 10.53 -6.64
CA PRO A 131 15.80 10.90 -5.58
C PRO A 131 14.54 11.67 -6.02
N HIS A 132 14.63 12.47 -7.09
CA HIS A 132 13.50 13.25 -7.58
C HIS A 132 12.51 12.35 -8.33
N GLU A 133 13.00 11.45 -9.17
CA GLU A 133 12.15 10.49 -9.87
C GLU A 133 11.43 9.53 -8.92
N GLU A 134 12.10 9.05 -7.86
CA GLU A 134 11.46 8.18 -6.85
C GLU A 134 10.35 8.90 -6.10
N GLN A 135 10.56 10.17 -5.79
CA GLN A 135 9.54 10.99 -5.14
C GLN A 135 8.31 11.18 -6.03
N ILE A 136 8.51 11.43 -7.32
CA ILE A 136 7.42 11.51 -8.30
C ILE A 136 6.70 10.17 -8.41
N GLU A 137 7.44 9.04 -8.41
CA GLU A 137 6.84 7.72 -8.43
C GLU A 137 5.96 7.46 -7.20
N CYS A 138 6.44 7.82 -6.01
CA CYS A 138 5.66 7.73 -4.76
C CYS A 138 4.38 8.56 -4.84
N GLN A 139 4.47 9.80 -5.35
CA GLN A 139 3.31 10.67 -5.54
C GLN A 139 2.32 10.04 -6.52
N ARG A 140 2.77 9.58 -7.70
CA ARG A 140 1.91 8.93 -8.70
C ARG A 140 1.20 7.69 -8.15
N LYS A 141 1.87 6.90 -7.29
CA LYS A 141 1.26 5.75 -6.61
C LYS A 141 0.14 6.19 -5.64
N ALA A 142 0.31 7.30 -4.94
CA ALA A 142 -0.69 7.86 -4.03
C ALA A 142 -1.83 8.56 -4.78
N THR A 143 -1.55 9.23 -5.92
CA THR A 143 -2.53 10.01 -6.70
C THR A 143 -3.77 9.19 -7.04
N GLY A 144 -3.63 7.91 -7.37
CA GLY A 144 -4.79 7.05 -7.67
C GLY A 144 -5.80 6.96 -6.53
N LEU A 145 -5.32 6.96 -5.28
CA LEU A 145 -6.18 6.96 -4.08
C LEU A 145 -6.76 8.34 -3.80
N VAL A 146 -5.97 9.40 -3.98
CA VAL A 146 -6.43 10.80 -3.83
C VAL A 146 -7.54 11.10 -4.82
N CYS A 147 -7.37 10.77 -6.10
CA CYS A 147 -8.41 10.96 -7.12
C CYS A 147 -9.68 10.15 -6.80
N ALA A 148 -9.56 8.98 -6.17
CA ALA A 148 -10.72 8.22 -5.74
C ALA A 148 -11.50 8.92 -4.62
N ILE A 149 -10.80 9.58 -3.68
CA ILE A 149 -11.44 10.44 -2.66
C ILE A 149 -12.12 11.62 -3.33
N GLU A 150 -11.42 12.37 -4.18
CA GLU A 150 -11.98 13.54 -4.88
C GLU A 150 -13.23 13.17 -5.70
N LEU A 151 -13.20 12.04 -6.40
CA LEU A 151 -14.34 11.53 -7.15
C LEU A 151 -15.50 11.18 -6.20
N ALA A 152 -15.24 10.50 -5.08
CA ALA A 152 -16.28 10.17 -4.11
C ALA A 152 -16.88 11.45 -3.49
N GLU A 153 -16.06 12.43 -3.11
CA GLU A 153 -16.54 13.70 -2.58
C GLU A 153 -17.37 14.48 -3.59
N SER A 154 -16.91 14.60 -4.83
CA SER A 154 -17.67 15.27 -5.90
C SER A 154 -19.01 14.59 -6.19
N THR A 155 -19.07 13.25 -6.05
CA THR A 155 -20.27 12.46 -6.31
C THR A 155 -21.26 12.48 -5.15
N PHE A 156 -20.81 12.55 -3.90
CA PHE A 156 -21.68 12.38 -2.72
C PHE A 156 -21.83 13.62 -1.85
N VAL A 157 -20.98 14.64 -2.01
CA VAL A 157 -21.05 15.90 -1.25
C VAL A 157 -21.67 17.02 -2.09
N ASN A 158 -21.39 17.08 -3.39
CA ASN A 158 -21.84 18.17 -4.28
C ASN A 158 -23.22 17.95 -4.94
N VAL A 159 -24.05 17.04 -4.44
CA VAL A 159 -25.41 16.77 -4.99
C VAL A 159 -26.49 17.68 -4.38
N HIS A 160 -26.11 18.85 -3.84
CA HIS A 160 -27.02 19.99 -3.68
C HIS A 160 -26.45 21.21 -4.42
N PRO A 161 -27.30 21.92 -5.20
CA PRO A 161 -26.85 22.64 -6.38
C PRO A 161 -26.29 24.01 -6.02
N ALA A 162 -25.09 24.34 -6.49
CA ALA A 162 -24.81 25.59 -7.21
C ALA A 162 -23.31 25.80 -7.49
N LYS A 163 -23.02 26.01 -8.78
CA LYS A 163 -21.90 26.80 -9.33
C LYS A 163 -20.49 26.26 -9.10
N ILE A 164 -20.10 25.40 -10.02
CA ILE A 164 -18.70 25.20 -10.40
C ILE A 164 -18.21 26.49 -11.07
N HIS A 165 -17.34 27.25 -10.38
CA HIS A 165 -16.41 28.17 -11.03
C HIS A 165 -15.01 27.56 -10.93
N ASN A 166 -14.39 27.38 -12.10
CA ASN A 166 -13.04 26.89 -12.30
C ASN A 166 -11.98 27.60 -11.43
N ALA A 167 -11.03 26.83 -10.92
CA ALA A 167 -9.61 27.13 -10.76
C ALA A 167 -8.94 25.78 -10.42
N LEU A 168 -7.97 25.19 -11.14
CA LEU A 168 -6.85 25.70 -11.93
C LEU A 168 -6.09 26.84 -11.23
N CYS A 169 -5.29 26.46 -10.23
CA CYS A 169 -3.84 26.67 -10.18
C CYS A 169 -3.25 25.75 -9.10
#